data_AF-A0A7C7GZT4-F1
#
_entry.id   AF-A0A7C7GZT4-F1
#
_cell.length_a   1.000
_cell.length_b   1.000
_cell.length_c   1.000
_cell.angle_alpha   90.00
_cell.angle_beta   90.00
_cell.angle_gamma   90.00
#
_symmetry.space_group_name_H-M   'P 1'
#
loop_
_entity.id
_entity.type
_entity.pdbx_description
1 polymer ?
#
loop_
_entity_poly.entity_id
_entity_poly.type
_entity_poly.pdbx_seq_one_letter_code
_entity_poly.pdbx_strand_id
1 'polypeptide(L)'
;MIIPIYDEIDYPAIVGQFDSDVERKLVTNILMGGIDESNLTSLVQDCIRTLKAHPIKENIREIRIRIRELEEAGEDPTEAIIEVAKLQEELKSISI
;
A
#
# COMPACT_ATOMS: atom_id res chain seq x y z
N MET A 1 -34.12 11.93 -9.90
CA MET A 1 -32.87 12.48 -10.44
C MET A 1 -31.90 11.32 -10.48
N ILE A 2 -31.63 10.76 -11.66
CA ILE A 2 -30.77 9.58 -11.82
C ILE A 2 -29.33 10.11 -11.90
N ILE A 3 -28.50 9.75 -10.94
CA ILE A 3 -27.06 9.98 -10.99
C ILE A 3 -26.52 9.07 -12.12
N PRO A 4 -25.74 9.56 -13.09
CA PRO A 4 -25.12 8.69 -14.09
C PRO A 4 -24.03 7.89 -13.37
N ILE A 5 -24.21 6.56 -13.26
CA ILE A 5 -23.25 5.70 -12.56
C ILE A 5 -22.35 5.04 -13.62
N TYR A 6 -21.17 5.66 -13.75
CA TYR A 6 -19.96 5.32 -14.53
C TYR A 6 -20.03 5.46 -16.06
N ASP A 7 -19.12 6.30 -16.59
CA ASP A 7 -18.64 6.15 -17.96
C ASP A 7 -18.16 4.70 -18.17
N GLU A 8 -18.41 4.15 -19.37
CA GLU A 8 -17.92 2.83 -19.75
C GLU A 8 -16.40 2.76 -19.55
N ILE A 9 -15.92 1.79 -18.75
CA ILE A 9 -14.50 1.64 -18.47
C ILE A 9 -13.79 1.18 -19.75
N ASP A 10 -12.94 2.04 -20.31
CA ASP A 10 -12.09 1.72 -21.46
C ASP A 10 -10.90 0.86 -21.01
N TYR A 11 -11.16 -0.44 -20.82
CA TYR A 11 -10.13 -1.43 -20.48
C TYR A 11 -8.96 -1.46 -21.49
N PRO A 12 -9.19 -1.37 -22.82
CA PRO A 12 -8.11 -1.21 -23.79
C PRO A 12 -7.20 0.00 -23.51
N ALA A 13 -7.77 1.16 -23.18
CA ALA A 13 -6.96 2.34 -22.85
C ALA A 13 -6.14 2.15 -21.56
N ILE A 14 -6.68 1.44 -20.56
CA ILE A 14 -5.95 1.10 -19.32
C ILE A 14 -4.78 0.15 -19.62
N VAL A 15 -5.02 -0.93 -20.38
CA VAL A 15 -3.96 -1.87 -20.78
C VAL A 15 -2.92 -1.19 -21.66
N GLY A 16 -3.34 -0.25 -22.50
CA GLY A 16 -2.47 0.54 -23.38
C GLY A 16 -1.48 1.46 -22.66
N GLN A 17 -1.65 1.71 -21.35
CA GLN A 17 -0.68 2.48 -20.54
C GLN A 17 0.60 1.71 -20.21
N PHE A 18 0.64 0.40 -20.48
CA PHE A 18 1.77 -0.47 -20.13
C PHE A 18 2.60 -0.79 -21.37
N ASP A 19 3.90 -0.50 -21.29
CA ASP A 19 4.83 -0.60 -22.41
C ASP A 19 5.20 -2.04 -22.75
N SER A 20 5.27 -2.89 -21.72
CA SER A 20 5.70 -4.29 -21.83
C SER A 20 4.54 -5.26 -22.09
N ASP A 21 4.74 -6.23 -23.00
CA ASP A 21 3.79 -7.32 -23.21
C ASP A 21 3.53 -8.14 -21.94
N VAL A 22 4.53 -8.26 -21.06
CA VAL A 22 4.39 -8.97 -19.78
C VAL A 22 3.47 -8.19 -18.84
N GLU A 23 3.64 -6.87 -18.76
CA GLU A 23 2.80 -6.00 -17.93
C GLU A 23 1.37 -5.94 -18.47
N ARG A 24 1.20 -5.77 -19.79
CA ARG A 24 -0.11 -5.81 -20.44
C ARG A 24 -0.84 -7.11 -20.13
N LYS A 25 -0.18 -8.25 -20.28
CA LYS A 25 -0.75 -9.57 -19.96
C LYS A 25 -1.15 -9.69 -18.49
N LEU A 26 -0.31 -9.22 -17.57
CA LEU A 26 -0.61 -9.23 -16.14
C LEU A 26 -1.86 -8.40 -15.83
N VAL A 27 -1.91 -7.17 -16.35
CA VAL A 27 -3.03 -6.25 -16.11
C VAL A 27 -4.32 -6.79 -16.71
N THR A 28 -4.29 -7.33 -17.94
CA THR A 28 -5.45 -7.99 -18.53
C THR A 28 -5.96 -9.14 -17.66
N ASN A 29 -5.06 -9.98 -17.11
CA ASN A 29 -5.46 -11.08 -16.24
C ASN A 29 -6.11 -10.59 -14.93
N ILE A 30 -5.65 -9.47 -14.38
CA ILE A 30 -6.24 -8.86 -13.18
C ILE A 30 -7.64 -8.33 -13.51
N LEU A 31 -7.79 -7.58 -14.60
CA LEU A 31 -9.04 -6.94 -15.00
C LEU A 31 -10.13 -7.95 -15.39
N MET A 32 -9.73 -9.05 -16.03
CA MET A 32 -10.63 -10.14 -16.44
C MET A 32 -10.77 -11.22 -15.37
N GLY A 33 -10.01 -11.11 -14.27
CA GLY A 33 -10.10 -12.02 -13.13
C GLY A 33 -11.43 -11.83 -12.42
N GLY A 34 -12.19 -12.91 -12.24
CA GLY A 34 -13.42 -12.85 -11.47
C GLY A 34 -13.14 -12.45 -10.02
N ILE A 35 -13.87 -11.46 -9.52
CA ILE A 35 -13.86 -11.07 -8.11
C ILE A 35 -15.17 -11.54 -7.49
N ASP A 36 -15.10 -12.12 -6.30
CA ASP A 36 -16.30 -12.40 -5.52
C ASP A 36 -16.94 -11.08 -5.06
N GLU A 37 -18.04 -10.72 -5.71
CA GLU A 37 -18.76 -9.47 -5.47
C GLU A 37 -19.38 -9.40 -4.06
N SER A 38 -19.57 -10.55 -3.38
CA SER A 38 -20.23 -10.60 -2.07
C SER A 38 -19.52 -9.79 -0.98
N ASN A 39 -18.20 -9.57 -1.14
CA ASN A 39 -17.35 -8.88 -0.16
C ASN A 39 -16.46 -7.81 -0.81
N LEU A 40 -16.84 -7.27 -1.98
CA LEU A 40 -16.00 -6.35 -2.75
C LEU A 40 -15.57 -5.12 -1.94
N THR A 41 -16.49 -4.51 -1.20
CA THR A 41 -16.20 -3.31 -0.37
C THR A 41 -15.16 -3.61 0.70
N SER A 42 -15.32 -4.70 1.46
CA SER A 42 -14.35 -5.08 2.49
C SER A 42 -13.00 -5.46 1.88
N LEU A 43 -13.01 -6.16 0.75
CA LEU A 43 -11.78 -6.54 0.05
C LEU A 43 -10.98 -5.29 -0.39
N VAL A 44 -11.65 -4.31 -1.00
CA VAL A 44 -11.01 -3.05 -1.41
C VAL A 44 -10.48 -2.29 -0.20
N GLN A 45 -11.23 -2.23 0.90
CA GLN A 45 -10.79 -1.58 2.14
C GLN A 45 -9.53 -2.25 2.71
N ASP A 46 -9.47 -3.58 2.72
CA ASP A 46 -8.31 -4.32 3.22
C ASP A 46 -7.10 -4.17 2.31
N CYS A 47 -7.29 -4.12 0.98
CA CYS A 47 -6.24 -3.79 0.03
C CYS A 47 -5.67 -2.39 0.31
N ILE A 48 -6.53 -1.39 0.49
CA ILE A 48 -6.10 -0.01 0.79
C ILE A 48 -5.35 0.05 2.11
N ARG A 49 -5.84 -0.61 3.16
CA ARG A 49 -5.15 -0.70 4.46
C ARG A 49 -3.77 -1.32 4.30
N THR A 50 -3.67 -2.41 3.54
CA THR A 50 -2.40 -3.11 3.30
C THR A 50 -1.41 -2.22 2.57
N LEU A 51 -1.85 -1.54 1.49
CA LEU A 51 -1.01 -0.63 0.71
C LEU A 51 -0.50 0.55 1.55
N LYS A 52 -1.32 1.08 2.47
CA LYS A 52 -0.91 2.15 3.39
C LYS A 52 0.02 1.66 4.50
N ALA A 53 -0.25 0.49 5.06
CA ALA A 53 0.50 -0.06 6.18
C ALA A 53 1.90 -0.54 5.79
N HIS A 54 2.06 -1.07 4.57
CA HIS A 54 3.33 -1.62 4.09
C HIS A 54 4.51 -0.64 4.16
N PRO A 55 4.45 0.57 3.57
CA PRO A 55 5.58 1.51 3.62
C PRO A 55 5.93 1.93 5.06
N ILE A 56 4.93 2.10 5.94
CA ILE A 56 5.16 2.46 7.34
C ILE A 56 5.93 1.35 8.07
N LYS A 57 5.57 0.09 7.82
CA LYS A 57 6.27 -1.07 8.40
C LYS A 57 7.71 -1.16 7.93
N GLU A 58 7.98 -0.87 6.65
CA GLU A 58 9.35 -0.86 6.11
C GLU A 58 10.17 0.27 6.73
N ASN A 59 9.62 1.49 6.82
CA ASN A 59 10.30 2.62 7.47
C ASN A 59 10.66 2.30 8.93
N ILE A 60 9.73 1.70 9.70
CA ILE A 60 10.01 1.26 11.08
C ILE A 60 11.17 0.24 11.09
N ARG A 61 11.21 -0.69 10.13
CA ARG A 61 12.27 -1.69 10.03
C ARG A 61 13.63 -1.03 9.79
N GLU A 62 13.69 -0.09 8.85
CA GLU A 62 14.91 0.64 8.51
C GLU A 62 15.41 1.50 9.67
N ILE A 63 14.52 2.24 10.33
CA ILE A 63 14.92 3.08 11.48
C ILE A 63 15.41 2.22 12.65
N ARG A 64 14.83 1.03 12.86
CA ARG A 64 15.34 0.07 13.87
C ARG A 64 16.74 -0.46 13.57
N ILE A 65 17.12 -0.55 12.30
CA ILE A 65 18.51 -0.86 11.93
C ILE A 65 19.41 0.31 12.32
N ARG A 66 19.03 1.54 11.94
CA ARG A 66 19.75 2.77 12.30
C ARG A 66 19.91 2.95 13.81
N ILE A 67 18.89 2.64 14.61
CA ILE A 67 18.97 2.68 16.09
C ILE A 67 20.12 1.79 16.58
N ARG A 68 20.22 0.55 16.07
CA ARG A 68 21.27 -0.39 16.49
C ARG A 68 22.66 0.12 16.08
N GLU A 69 22.78 0.70 14.88
CA GLU A 69 24.04 1.27 14.41
C GLU A 69 24.50 2.43 15.30
N LEU A 70 23.58 3.32 15.72
CA LEU A 70 23.87 4.41 16.66
C LEU A 70 24.30 3.86 18.02
N GLU A 71 23.58 2.87 18.55
CA GLU A 71 23.91 2.23 19.83
C GLU A 71 25.28 1.55 19.80
N GLU A 72 25.62 0.84 18.73
CA GLU A 72 26.91 0.19 18.52
C GLU A 72 28.06 1.22 18.40
N ALA A 73 27.78 2.40 17.84
CA ALA A 73 28.72 3.52 17.75
C ALA A 73 28.85 4.33 19.06
N GLY A 74 27.99 4.08 20.06
CA GLY A 74 27.94 4.86 21.30
C GLY A 74 27.29 6.25 21.12
N GLU A 75 26.53 6.44 20.05
CA GLU A 75 25.77 7.66 19.75
C GLU A 75 24.37 7.61 20.39
N ASP A 76 23.69 8.77 20.50
CA ASP A 76 22.34 8.87 21.08
C ASP A 76 21.26 8.50 20.03
N PRO A 77 20.49 7.40 20.21
CA PRO A 77 19.44 6.99 19.28
C PRO A 77 18.08 7.66 19.53
N THR A 78 17.98 8.59 20.48
CA THR A 78 16.70 9.14 20.99
C THR A 78 15.78 9.66 19.87
N GLU A 79 16.32 10.42 18.90
CA GLU A 79 15.51 10.95 17.79
C GLU A 79 14.91 9.84 16.92
N ALA A 80 15.71 8.81 16.60
CA ALA A 80 15.26 7.68 15.81
C ALA A 80 14.21 6.84 16.56
N ILE A 81 14.34 6.71 17.90
CA ILE A 81 13.32 6.05 18.74
C ILE A 81 11.99 6.81 18.70
N ILE A 82 12.03 8.15 18.79
CA ILE A 82 10.84 8.99 18.69
C ILE A 82 10.17 8.84 17.32
N GLU A 83 10.96 8.76 16.25
CA GLU A 83 10.46 8.54 14.90
C GLU A 83 9.73 7.20 14.77
N VAL A 84 10.30 6.11 15.31
CA VAL A 84 9.62 4.80 15.37
C VAL A 84 8.30 4.90 16.12
N ALA A 85 8.26 5.58 17.27
CA ALA A 85 7.05 5.71 18.06
C ALA A 85 5.92 6.43 17.29
N LYS A 86 6.24 7.50 16.55
CA LYS A 86 5.28 8.22 15.70
C LYS A 86 4.73 7.33 14.59
N LEU A 87 5.61 6.59 13.90
CA LEU A 87 5.19 5.67 12.84
C LEU A 87 4.35 4.51 13.38
N GLN A 88 4.61 4.04 14.59
CA GLN A 88 3.78 3.03 15.25
C GLN A 88 2.38 3.55 15.57
N GLU A 89 2.25 4.82 15.96
CA GLU A 89 0.95 5.47 16.17
C GLU A 89 0.19 5.61 14.85
N GLU A 90 0.85 6.05 13.79
CA GLU A 90 0.28 6.12 12.45
C GLU A 90 -0.22 4.74 11.97
N LEU A 91 0.61 3.70 12.12
CA LEU A 91 0.24 2.34 11.74
C LEU A 91 -0.98 1.82 12.51
N LYS A 92 -1.08 2.16 13.80
CA LYS A 92 -2.24 1.82 14.63
C LYS A 92 -3.50 2.49 14.10
N SER A 93 -3.43 3.74 13.64
CA SER A 93 -4.59 4.46 13.08
C SER A 93 -5.12 3.83 11.78
N ILE A 94 -4.28 3.11 11.03
CA ILE A 94 -4.65 2.42 9.78
C ILE A 94 -5.25 1.03 10.03
N SER A 95 -4.87 0.40 11.15
CA SER A 95 -5.22 -0.98 11.49
C SER A 95 -6.52 -1.10 12.32
N ILE A 96 -7.14 0.04 12.69
CA ILE A 96 -8.41 0.13 13.43
C ILE A 96 -9.58 0.32 12.47
#